data_AF-A0A8J5FZ79-F1
#
_entry.id   AF-A0A8J5FZ79-F1
#
_cell.length_a   1.000
_cell.length_b   1.000
_cell.length_c   1.000
_cell.angle_alpha   90.00
_cell.angle_beta   90.00
_cell.angle_gamma   90.00
#
_symmetry.space_group_name_H-M   'P 1'
#
loop_
_entity.id
_entity.type
_entity.pdbx_description
1 polymer ?
#
loop_
_entity_poly.entity_id
_entity_poly.type
_entity_poly.pdbx_seq_one_letter_code
_entity_poly.pdbx_strand_id
1 'polypeptide(L)'
;MVVVHVKAATLEEQQFLYHCISTSAIDEVADVILGIHALQSHIQSLSLLLRQRLLSDPSFSDSSSDPALALERSLSEAETYVSKDQVEHNRFLSPHALRAHVKNIEKEIKIVQSKGFLDCDLPQPPGKL
;
A
#
# COMPACT_ATOMS: atom_id res chain seq x y z
N MET A 1 4.61 17.75 13.35
CA MET A 1 4.38 16.34 12.92
C MET A 1 3.94 15.57 14.15
N VAL A 2 3.04 14.60 13.97
CA VAL A 2 2.53 13.77 15.07
C VAL A 2 2.66 12.31 14.70
N VAL A 3 2.99 11.46 15.66
CA VAL A 3 2.92 10.00 15.49
C VAL A 3 1.49 9.58 15.79
N VAL A 4 0.85 8.92 14.83
CA VAL A 4 -0.50 8.38 14.96
C VAL A 4 -0.37 6.88 15.21
N HIS A 5 -0.90 6.42 16.34
CA HIS A 5 -1.04 5.00 16.64
C HIS A 5 -2.47 4.58 16.30
N VAL A 6 -2.61 3.66 15.35
CA VAL A 6 -3.92 3.14 14.95
C VAL A 6 -4.10 1.77 15.56
N LYS A 7 -5.07 1.69 16.48
CA LYS A 7 -5.51 0.44 17.07
C LYS A 7 -6.62 -0.15 16.22
N ALA A 8 -6.25 -1.01 15.27
CA ALA A 8 -7.20 -1.82 14.51
C ALA A 8 -7.60 -3.08 15.31
N ALA A 9 -8.68 -3.76 14.90
CA ALA A 9 -9.08 -5.05 15.48
C ALA A 9 -8.08 -6.18 15.17
N THR A 10 -7.14 -5.95 14.26
CA THR A 10 -6.04 -6.85 13.92
C THR A 10 -4.88 -6.72 14.92
N LEU A 11 -4.16 -7.82 15.16
CA LEU A 11 -3.07 -7.92 16.16
C LEU A 11 -1.87 -7.00 15.92
N GLU A 12 -1.68 -6.49 14.70
CA GLU A 12 -0.55 -5.61 14.38
C GLU A 12 -0.89 -4.15 14.65
N GLU A 13 -0.24 -3.57 15.66
CA GLU A 13 -0.27 -2.13 15.91
C GLU A 13 0.37 -1.38 14.73
N GLN A 14 -0.47 -0.64 14.00
CA GLN A 14 -0.02 0.25 12.94
C GLN A 14 0.29 1.62 13.50
N GLN A 15 1.38 2.21 13.02
CA GLN A 15 1.75 3.57 13.36
C GLN A 15 2.29 4.28 12.13
N PHE A 16 2.02 5.58 12.03
CA PHE A 16 2.59 6.41 10.99
C PHE A 16 2.79 7.84 11.46
N LEU A 17 3.75 8.51 10.84
CA LEU A 17 3.99 9.92 11.06
C LEU A 17 3.08 10.74 10.14
N TYR A 18 2.33 11.68 10.71
CA TYR A 18 1.41 12.55 9.98
C TYR A 18 1.82 14.01 10.12
N HIS A 19 1.76 14.74 9.00
CA HIS A 19 1.93 16.19 8.99
C HIS A 19 0.61 16.88 9.35
N CYS A 20 0.33 16.99 10.65
CA CYS A 20 -0.83 17.71 11.17
C CYS A 20 -0.58 19.22 11.22
N ILE A 21 -1.47 20.00 10.61
CA ILE A 21 -1.49 21.46 10.72
C ILE A 21 -2.28 21.82 11.99
N SER A 22 -1.69 22.64 12.87
CA SER A 22 -2.27 22.94 14.19
C SER A 22 -3.62 23.68 14.14
N THR A 23 -3.99 24.24 12.99
CA THR A 23 -5.24 24.97 12.78
C THR A 23 -6.32 24.11 12.11
N SER A 24 -6.02 22.87 11.73
CA SER A 24 -7.00 21.98 11.11
C SER A 24 -8.07 21.54 12.12
N ALA A 25 -9.31 21.38 11.63
CA ALA A 25 -10.39 20.83 12.45
C ALA A 25 -10.11 19.36 12.78
N ILE A 26 -10.60 18.91 13.95
CA ILE A 26 -10.40 17.52 14.40
C ILE A 26 -11.01 16.54 13.40
N ASP A 27 -12.19 16.85 12.86
CA ASP A 27 -12.90 15.99 11.90
C ASP A 27 -12.08 15.82 10.60
N GLU A 28 -11.53 16.91 10.07
CA GLU A 28 -10.64 16.85 8.89
C GLU A 28 -9.39 16.00 9.15
N VAL A 29 -8.79 16.15 10.34
CA VAL A 29 -7.62 15.36 10.74
C VAL A 29 -7.99 13.87 10.87
N ALA A 30 -9.15 13.58 11.46
CA ALA A 30 -9.65 12.21 11.61
C ALA A 30 -9.90 11.55 10.25
N ASP A 31 -10.55 12.25 9.31
CA ASP A 31 -10.81 11.75 7.95
C ASP A 31 -9.51 11.42 7.21
N VAL A 32 -8.50 12.29 7.34
CA VAL A 32 -7.19 12.05 6.74
C VAL A 32 -6.50 10.84 7.37
N ILE A 33 -6.54 10.70 8.70
CA ILE A 33 -5.96 9.54 9.41
C ILE A 33 -6.64 8.24 8.98
N LEU A 34 -7.98 8.23 8.90
CA LEU A 34 -8.75 7.08 8.42
C LEU A 34 -8.38 6.73 6.98
N GLY A 35 -8.27 7.74 6.12
CA GLY A 35 -7.85 7.56 4.72
C GLY A 35 -6.43 6.99 4.59
N ILE A 36 -5.47 7.47 5.39
CA ILE A 36 -4.10 6.94 5.41
C ILE A 36 -4.11 5.47 5.84
N HIS A 37 -4.76 5.15 6.96
CA HIS A 37 -4.84 3.79 7.47
C HIS A 37 -5.50 2.83 6.46
N ALA A 38 -6.59 3.27 5.82
CA ALA A 38 -7.27 2.47 4.81
C ALA A 38 -6.36 2.18 3.60
N LEU A 39 -5.58 3.18 3.15
CA LEU A 39 -4.61 2.99 2.06
C LEU A 39 -3.43 2.09 2.46
N GLN A 40 -2.89 2.23 3.67
CA GLN A 40 -1.84 1.33 4.18
C GLN A 40 -2.34 -0.11 4.24
N SER A 41 -3.52 -0.33 4.83
CA SER A 41 -4.16 -1.65 4.92
C SER A 41 -4.40 -2.24 3.53
N HIS A 42 -4.79 -1.41 2.56
CA HIS A 42 -4.98 -1.83 1.18
C HIS A 42 -3.67 -2.27 0.50
N ILE A 43 -2.58 -1.50 0.65
CA ILE A 43 -1.25 -1.86 0.13
C ILE A 43 -0.77 -3.19 0.73
N GLN A 44 -0.93 -3.38 2.04
CA GLN A 44 -0.56 -4.62 2.72
C GLN A 44 -1.39 -5.81 2.24
N SER A 45 -2.70 -5.62 2.06
CA SER A 45 -3.59 -6.65 1.53
C SER A 45 -3.21 -7.06 0.11
N LEU A 46 -2.93 -6.08 -0.76
CA LEU A 46 -2.43 -6.32 -2.10
C LEU A 46 -1.11 -7.10 -2.06
N SER A 47 -0.19 -6.71 -1.17
CA SER A 47 1.09 -7.40 -1.03
C SER A 47 0.94 -8.85 -0.62
N LEU A 48 0.12 -9.11 0.41
CA LEU A 48 -0.13 -10.46 0.88
C LEU A 48 -0.72 -11.33 -0.25
N LEU A 49 -1.74 -10.83 -0.95
CA LEU A 49 -2.38 -11.54 -2.06
C LEU A 49 -1.39 -11.81 -3.19
N LEU A 50 -0.64 -10.79 -3.62
CA LEU A 50 0.32 -10.93 -4.72
C LEU A 50 1.44 -11.91 -4.35
N ARG A 51 2.03 -11.83 -3.16
CA ARG A 51 3.05 -12.78 -2.72
C ARG A 51 2.52 -14.21 -2.67
N GLN A 52 1.32 -14.43 -2.13
CA GLN A 52 0.72 -15.76 -2.12
C GLN A 52 0.56 -16.33 -3.53
N ARG A 53 0.16 -15.49 -4.50
CA ARG A 53 0.01 -15.90 -5.90
C ARG A 53 1.34 -16.13 -6.60
N LEU A 54 2.30 -15.23 -6.43
CA LEU A 54 3.66 -15.37 -6.96
C LEU A 54 4.34 -16.65 -6.47
N LEU A 55 4.12 -17.03 -5.21
CA LEU A 55 4.62 -18.28 -4.64
C LEU A 55 3.87 -19.53 -5.14
N SER A 56 2.62 -19.36 -5.58
CA SER A 56 1.77 -20.47 -6.04
C SER A 56 1.97 -20.78 -7.53
N ASP A 57 2.46 -19.83 -8.32
CA ASP A 57 2.62 -19.97 -9.76
C ASP A 57 4.11 -20.14 -10.13
N PRO A 58 4.56 -21.36 -10.50
CA PRO A 58 5.96 -21.60 -10.87
C PRO A 58 6.38 -20.85 -12.14
N SER A 59 5.44 -20.38 -12.97
CA SER A 59 5.75 -19.55 -14.14
C SER A 59 6.30 -18.18 -13.75
N PHE A 60 6.00 -17.69 -12.55
CA PHE A 60 6.58 -16.45 -12.02
C PHE A 60 8.00 -16.63 -11.48
N SER A 61 8.28 -17.77 -10.85
CA SER A 61 9.60 -18.11 -10.30
C SER A 61 10.69 -18.10 -11.36
N ASP A 62 10.37 -18.55 -12.58
CA ASP A 62 11.33 -18.64 -13.69
C ASP A 62 11.23 -17.44 -14.65
N SER A 63 10.20 -16.60 -14.54
CA SER A 63 10.04 -15.44 -15.41
C SER A 63 10.83 -14.24 -14.89
N SER A 64 12.07 -14.11 -15.38
CA SER A 64 12.76 -12.83 -15.51
C SER A 64 12.06 -11.90 -16.53
N SER A 65 10.73 -11.96 -16.62
CA SER A 65 9.98 -11.06 -17.47
C SER A 65 9.95 -9.70 -16.80
N ASP A 66 10.38 -8.68 -17.55
CA ASP A 66 10.34 -7.26 -17.18
C ASP A 66 9.05 -6.81 -16.43
N PRO A 67 7.82 -7.23 -16.83
CA PRO A 67 6.60 -6.83 -16.11
C PRO A 67 6.44 -7.44 -14.72
N ALA A 68 6.89 -8.68 -14.48
CA ALA A 68 6.81 -9.31 -13.16
C ALA A 68 7.74 -8.62 -12.17
N LEU A 69 8.97 -8.32 -12.62
CA LEU A 69 9.96 -7.56 -11.83
C LEU A 69 9.50 -6.12 -11.56
N ALA A 70 8.82 -5.48 -12.51
CA ALA A 70 8.26 -4.14 -12.32
C ALA A 70 7.15 -4.12 -11.25
N LEU A 71 6.30 -5.15 -11.23
CA LEU A 71 5.27 -5.31 -10.19
C LEU A 71 5.89 -5.57 -8.81
N GLU A 72 6.86 -6.48 -8.72
CA GLU A 72 7.56 -6.79 -7.47
C GLU A 72 8.26 -5.55 -6.91
N ARG A 73 8.95 -4.78 -7.77
CA ARG A 73 9.57 -3.51 -7.38
C ARG A 73 8.54 -2.50 -6.87
N SER A 74 7.46 -2.30 -7.61
CA SER A 74 6.39 -1.36 -7.24
C SER A 74 5.76 -1.72 -5.89
N LEU A 75 5.62 -3.02 -5.63
CA LEU A 75 5.10 -3.53 -4.37
C LEU A 75 6.08 -3.29 -3.22
N SER A 76 7.35 -3.67 -3.41
CA SER A 76 8.42 -3.48 -2.42
C SER A 76 8.61 -2.01 -2.04
N GLU A 77 8.56 -1.11 -3.02
CA GLU A 77 8.61 0.35 -2.80
C GLU A 77 7.41 0.83 -1.96
N ALA A 78 6.19 0.38 -2.27
CA ALA A 78 5.00 0.75 -1.53
C ALA A 78 5.02 0.21 -0.09
N GLU A 79 5.49 -1.02 0.11
CA GLU A 79 5.64 -1.63 1.43
C GLU A 79 6.65 -0.89 2.30
N THR A 80 7.82 -0.58 1.73
CA THR A 80 8.84 0.24 2.40
C THR A 80 8.26 1.61 2.77
N TYR A 81 7.43 2.19 1.91
CA TYR A 81 6.80 3.47 2.19
C TYR A 81 5.81 3.37 3.37
N VAL A 82 5.02 2.29 3.48
CA VAL A 82 4.02 2.11 4.55
C VAL A 82 4.56 1.45 5.82
N SER A 83 5.84 1.04 5.85
CA SER A 83 6.45 0.33 6.97
C SER A 83 6.66 1.24 8.20
N LYS A 84 7.09 0.65 9.31
CA LYS A 84 7.49 1.43 10.49
C LYS A 84 8.77 2.24 10.25
N ASP A 85 9.55 1.90 9.22
CA ASP A 85 10.78 2.60 8.88
C ASP A 85 10.54 4.08 8.60
N GLN A 86 9.37 4.46 8.05
CA GLN A 86 9.10 5.89 7.86
C GLN A 86 9.04 6.66 9.19
N VAL A 87 8.59 6.04 10.30
CA VAL A 87 8.62 6.68 11.62
C VAL A 87 10.07 6.84 12.09
N GLU A 88 10.87 5.78 11.96
CA GLU A 88 12.28 5.78 12.36
C GLU A 88 13.11 6.83 11.61
N HIS A 89 12.77 7.06 10.33
CA HIS A 89 13.45 8.01 9.46
C HIS A 89 12.77 9.40 9.42
N ASN A 90 11.81 9.68 10.31
CA ASN A 90 11.07 10.95 10.39
C ASN A 90 10.40 11.37 9.06
N ARG A 91 9.87 10.40 8.31
CA ARG A 91 9.16 10.61 7.05
C ARG A 91 7.66 10.47 7.30
N PHE A 92 6.88 11.48 6.93
CA PHE A 92 5.43 11.39 7.05
C PHE A 92 4.80 10.64 5.88
N LEU A 93 3.67 9.99 6.15
CA LEU A 93 2.81 9.46 5.11
C LEU A 93 1.95 10.56 4.51
N SER A 94 2.00 10.65 3.19
CA SER A 94 1.13 11.51 2.40
C SER A 94 -0.01 10.68 1.80
N PRO A 95 -1.29 11.04 2.02
CA PRO A 95 -2.43 10.40 1.36
C PRO A 95 -2.30 10.41 -0.17
N HIS A 96 -1.67 11.45 -0.74
CA HIS A 96 -1.45 11.53 -2.18
C HIS A 96 -0.39 10.54 -2.67
N ALA A 97 0.72 10.41 -1.94
CA ALA A 97 1.76 9.44 -2.27
C ALA A 97 1.25 8.01 -2.14
N LEU A 98 0.49 7.70 -1.08
CA LEU A 98 -0.14 6.39 -0.90
C LEU A 98 -1.08 6.04 -2.07
N ARG A 99 -1.94 6.98 -2.49
CA ARG A 99 -2.79 6.79 -3.67
C ARG A 99 -1.98 6.58 -4.96
N ALA A 100 -0.83 7.24 -5.10
CA ALA A 100 0.06 7.03 -6.24
C ALA A 100 0.66 5.63 -6.23
N HIS A 101 1.12 5.13 -5.08
CA HIS A 101 1.60 3.75 -4.93
C HIS A 101 0.51 2.73 -5.30
N VAL A 102 -0.72 2.90 -4.79
CA VAL A 102 -1.85 2.02 -5.14
C VAL A 102 -2.10 2.02 -6.64
N LYS A 103 -2.21 3.20 -7.28
CA LYS A 103 -2.42 3.29 -8.73
C LYS A 103 -1.29 2.66 -9.54
N ASN A 104 -0.05 2.81 -9.11
CA ASN A 104 1.10 2.21 -9.78
C ASN A 104 1.04 0.68 -9.67
N ILE A 105 0.75 0.13 -8.48
CA ILE A 105 0.55 -1.31 -8.29
C ILE A 105 -0.59 -1.82 -9.18
N GLU A 106 -1.77 -1.20 -9.16
CA GLU A 106 -2.91 -1.59 -10.01
C GLU A 106 -2.56 -1.57 -11.50
N LYS A 107 -1.78 -0.57 -11.95
CA LYS A 107 -1.31 -0.48 -13.32
C LYS A 107 -0.39 -1.65 -13.68
N GLU A 108 0.59 -1.95 -12.86
CA GLU A 108 1.52 -3.06 -13.11
C GLU A 108 0.81 -4.42 -13.06
N ILE A 109 -0.17 -4.60 -12.16
CA ILE A 109 -1.02 -5.79 -12.14
C ILE A 109 -1.74 -5.96 -13.48
N LYS A 110 -2.39 -4.91 -14.00
CA LYS A 110 -3.07 -4.98 -15.30
C LYS A 110 -2.13 -5.36 -16.45
N ILE A 111 -0.89 -4.86 -16.43
CA ILE A 111 0.13 -5.20 -17.43
C ILE A 111 0.48 -6.68 -17.33
N VAL A 112 0.72 -7.17 -16.12
CA VAL A 112 1.04 -8.58 -15.85
C VAL A 112 -0.13 -9.50 -16.23
N GLN A 113 -1.37 -9.12 -15.89
CA GLN A 113 -2.60 -9.82 -16.30
C GLN A 113 -2.75 -9.87 -17.83
N SER A 114 -2.53 -8.75 -18.53
CA SER A 114 -2.64 -8.69 -20.00
C SER A 114 -1.65 -9.59 -20.73
N LYS A 115 -0.57 -9.97 -20.05
CA LYS A 115 0.46 -10.88 -20.56
C LYS A 115 0.23 -12.35 -20.15
N GLY A 116 -0.89 -12.64 -19.49
CA GLY A 116 -1.29 -13.99 -19.08
C GLY A 116 -0.58 -14.52 -17.84
N PHE A 117 0.11 -13.66 -17.09
CA PHE A 117 0.80 -14.07 -15.86
C PHE A 117 -0.12 -14.05 -14.63
N LEU A 118 -1.23 -13.31 -14.63
CA LEU A 118 -2.16 -13.23 -13.50
C LEU A 118 -3.62 -13.27 -13.98
N ASP A 119 -4.45 -14.11 -13.35
CA ASP A 119 -5.92 -14.01 -13.39
C ASP A 119 -6.37 -13.69 -11.95
N CYS A 120 -6.72 -12.43 -11.66
CA CYS A 120 -7.12 -12.02 -10.30
C CYS A 120 -8.17 -10.90 -10.30
N ASP A 121 -9.20 -11.07 -9.48
CA ASP A 121 -10.06 -9.99 -9.00
C ASP A 121 -9.36 -9.25 -7.85
N LEU A 122 -9.08 -7.96 -8.02
CA LEU A 122 -8.39 -7.16 -7.02
C LEU A 122 -9.36 -6.65 -5.94
N PRO A 123 -8.93 -6.59 -4.67
CA PRO A 123 -9.66 -5.83 -3.66
C PRO A 123 -9.80 -4.41 -4.18
N GLN A 124 -11.01 -3.84 -4.07
CA GLN A 124 -11.23 -2.46 -4.50
C GLN A 124 -10.53 -1.52 -3.51
N PRO A 125 -9.91 -0.42 -3.99
CA PRO A 125 -9.42 0.60 -3.09
C PRO A 125 -10.60 1.15 -2.27
N PRO A 126 -10.36 1.61 -1.03
CA PRO A 126 -11.41 2.27 -0.24
C PRO A 126 -12.01 3.42 -1.07
N GLY A 127 -13.34 3.46 -1.14
CA GLY A 127 -14.07 4.53 -1.83
C GLY A 127 -13.65 5.90 -1.32
N LYS A 128 -13.83 6.95 -2.14
CA LYS A 128 -13.56 8.33 -1.71
C LYS A 128 -14.35 8.60 -0.42
N LEU A 129 -13.66 8.59 0.72
CA LEU A 129 -14.07 9.27 1.94
C LEU A 129 -14.02 10.77 1.65
#